data_AF-A0A354JVQ3-F1
#
_entry.id   AF-A0A354JVQ3-F1
#
_cell.length_a   1.000
_cell.length_b   1.000
_cell.length_c   1.000
_cell.angle_alpha   90.00
_cell.angle_beta   90.00
_cell.angle_gamma   90.00
#
_symmetry.space_group_name_H-M   'P 1'
#
loop_
_entity.id
_entity.type
_entity.pdbx_description
1 polymer ?
#
loop_
_entity_poly.entity_id
_entity_poly.type
_entity_poly.pdbx_seq_one_letter_code
_entity_poly.pdbx_strand_id
1 'polypeptide(L)'
;MKTKVILALSLVLSLQSEIFSQNGKDSKLFFIQDSIYSEFLKSFEKRNIKGLEVIENSLISMSSPLSQYWLAYARYYKSIYFLKMGNKEQSKKIVQDAIDALDKLNPKGSEELALLALMQSYSIQFSSGMGAGIMSARVKENANQSVILDSNNIRGWYVLANNDYYTPKQFGGGKKVEEYLLKAISLPEQKIKNPVMPSWGKNDAYYLLISFYIDNGDLKKAKKIFTEAKKLYPDDYMINQYAEKFKN
;
A
#
# COMPACT_ATOMS: atom_id res chain seq x y z
N MET A 1 14.04 31.37 45.16
CA MET A 1 13.53 30.01 44.89
C MET A 1 13.32 29.83 43.37
N LYS A 2 14.39 29.70 42.58
CA LYS A 2 14.33 29.56 41.11
C LYS A 2 15.56 28.79 40.60
N THR A 3 15.72 27.52 40.96
CA THR A 3 16.86 26.71 40.45
C THR A 3 16.62 25.20 40.51
N LYS A 4 15.42 24.72 40.14
CA LYS A 4 15.16 23.26 40.03
C LYS A 4 14.45 22.80 38.75
N VAL A 5 14.18 23.67 37.78
CA VAL A 5 13.42 23.27 36.56
C VAL A 5 14.33 22.95 35.36
N ILE A 6 15.62 23.33 35.37
CA ILE A 6 16.50 23.15 34.20
C ILE A 6 17.08 21.73 34.09
N LEU A 7 17.14 20.95 35.18
CA LEU A 7 17.69 19.59 35.18
C LEU A 7 16.72 18.52 34.65
N ALA A 8 15.42 18.79 34.59
CA ALA A 8 14.44 17.83 34.07
C ALA A 8 14.30 17.89 32.54
N LEU A 9 14.51 19.06 31.91
CA LEU A 9 14.45 19.20 30.46
C LEU A 9 15.65 18.57 29.75
N SER A 10 16.85 18.67 30.34
CA SER A 10 18.06 18.08 29.76
C SER A 10 18.03 16.55 29.80
N LEU A 11 17.41 15.95 30.81
CA LEU A 11 17.25 14.49 30.92
C LEU A 11 16.27 13.91 29.89
N VAL A 12 15.23 14.66 29.53
CA VAL A 12 14.25 14.27 28.50
C VAL A 12 14.85 14.39 27.10
N LEU A 13 15.69 15.40 26.86
CA LEU A 13 16.43 15.54 25.60
C LEU A 13 17.49 14.45 25.41
N SER A 14 18.18 14.02 26.47
CA SER A 14 19.14 12.91 26.37
C SER A 14 18.45 11.55 26.13
N LEU A 15 17.26 11.34 26.69
CA LEU A 15 16.44 10.14 26.41
C LEU A 15 15.92 10.11 24.97
N GLN A 16 15.62 11.25 24.35
CA GLN A 16 15.23 11.30 22.93
C GLN A 16 16.41 11.02 21.99
N SER A 17 17.63 11.41 22.36
CA SER A 17 18.83 11.08 21.57
C SER A 17 19.26 9.62 21.71
N GLU A 18 18.99 8.96 22.85
CA GLU A 18 19.31 7.55 23.05
C GLU A 18 18.32 6.61 22.33
N ILE A 19 17.08 7.04 22.08
CA ILE A 19 16.11 6.26 21.28
C ILE A 19 16.50 6.21 19.79
N PHE A 20 17.35 7.12 19.30
CA PHE A 20 17.84 7.13 17.91
C PHE A 20 19.13 6.33 17.70
N SER A 21 19.64 5.65 18.73
CA SER A 21 20.81 4.77 18.62
C SER A 21 20.42 3.29 18.66
N GLN A 22 19.50 2.89 17.77
CA GLN A 22 19.40 1.50 17.33
C GLN A 22 19.75 1.40 15.84
N ASN A 23 21.02 1.02 15.61
CA ASN A 23 21.55 0.26 14.47
C ASN A 23 21.37 0.82 13.04
N GLY A 24 22.49 1.02 12.33
CA GLY A 24 22.55 1.38 10.89
C GLY A 24 21.91 0.39 9.90
N LYS A 25 21.13 -0.59 10.38
CA LYS A 25 20.20 -1.40 9.59
C LYS A 25 18.88 -0.65 9.39
N ASP A 26 18.37 0.07 10.38
CA ASP A 26 17.10 0.78 10.29
C ASP A 26 17.21 2.01 9.40
N SER A 27 18.39 2.65 9.32
CA SER A 27 18.66 3.75 8.40
C SER A 27 18.44 3.38 6.92
N LYS A 28 18.66 2.12 6.54
CA LYS A 28 18.41 1.63 5.17
C LYS A 28 16.92 1.46 4.85
N LEU A 29 16.06 1.42 5.87
CA LEU A 29 14.61 1.37 5.72
C LEU A 29 13.96 2.76 5.69
N PHE A 30 14.69 3.83 6.02
CA PHE A 30 14.14 5.17 5.91
C PHE A 30 13.76 5.43 4.46
N PHE A 31 12.50 5.84 4.26
CA PHE A 31 11.96 6.14 2.92
C PHE A 31 12.00 4.93 1.96
N ILE A 32 12.00 3.71 2.48
CA ILE A 32 12.04 2.49 1.66
C ILE A 32 10.81 2.39 0.74
N GLN A 33 9.64 2.83 1.19
CA GLN A 33 8.43 2.87 0.38
C GLN A 33 8.62 3.74 -0.87
N ASP A 34 9.09 4.97 -0.66
CA ASP A 34 9.34 5.95 -1.73
C ASP A 34 10.45 5.46 -2.66
N SER A 35 11.49 4.82 -2.10
CA SER A 35 12.58 4.22 -2.86
C SER A 35 12.08 3.09 -3.77
N ILE A 36 11.25 2.19 -3.25
CA ILE A 36 10.62 1.11 -4.03
C ILE A 36 9.78 1.71 -5.15
N TYR A 37 8.92 2.68 -4.84
CA TYR A 37 8.03 3.29 -5.84
C TYR A 37 8.81 4.06 -6.91
N SER A 38 9.85 4.81 -6.52
CA SER A 38 10.72 5.54 -7.44
C SER A 38 11.45 4.60 -8.40
N GLU A 39 12.04 3.52 -7.90
CA GLU A 39 12.71 2.53 -8.76
C GLU A 39 11.72 1.74 -9.63
N PHE A 40 10.49 1.52 -9.15
CA PHE A 40 9.40 1.01 -9.98
C PHE A 40 9.08 1.94 -11.15
N LEU A 41 8.90 3.25 -10.92
CA LEU A 41 8.65 4.19 -12.03
C LEU A 41 9.83 4.26 -13.02
N LYS A 42 11.06 4.35 -12.50
CA LYS A 42 12.29 4.35 -13.34
C LYS A 42 12.46 3.06 -14.15
N SER A 43 11.91 1.94 -13.69
CA SER A 43 12.02 0.66 -14.40
C SER A 43 11.37 0.71 -15.79
N PHE A 44 10.32 1.52 -15.97
CA PHE A 44 9.68 1.74 -17.28
C PHE A 44 10.56 2.55 -18.21
N GLU A 45 11.16 3.64 -17.72
CA GLU A 45 12.07 4.50 -18.48
C GLU A 45 13.31 3.71 -18.93
N LYS A 46 13.89 2.93 -18.01
CA LYS A 46 15.13 2.16 -18.25
C LYS A 46 14.88 0.79 -18.89
N ARG A 47 13.63 0.37 -19.01
CA ARG A 47 13.20 -0.97 -19.44
C ARG A 47 13.96 -2.11 -18.75
N ASN A 48 14.22 -1.98 -17.46
CA ASN A 48 14.82 -3.03 -16.63
C ASN A 48 14.50 -2.83 -15.14
N ILE A 49 14.68 -3.88 -14.35
CA ILE A 49 14.35 -3.91 -12.91
C ILE A 49 15.57 -3.88 -11.98
N LYS A 50 16.74 -3.46 -12.48
CA LYS A 50 18.00 -3.47 -11.69
C LYS A 50 17.88 -2.68 -10.38
N GLY A 51 17.19 -1.54 -10.41
CA GLY A 51 16.96 -0.72 -9.20
C GLY A 51 16.14 -1.46 -8.14
N LEU A 52 15.06 -2.13 -8.55
CA LEU A 52 14.25 -2.96 -7.66
C LEU A 52 15.05 -4.16 -7.13
N GLU A 53 15.89 -4.80 -7.94
CA GLU A 53 16.74 -5.93 -7.51
C GLU A 53 17.77 -5.52 -6.45
N VAL A 54 18.37 -4.34 -6.58
CA VAL A 54 19.27 -3.79 -5.55
C VAL A 54 18.54 -3.62 -4.22
N ILE A 55 17.31 -3.10 -4.25
CA ILE A 55 16.47 -2.97 -3.06
C ILE A 55 16.13 -4.36 -2.47
N GLU A 56 15.68 -5.30 -3.28
CA GLU A 56 15.35 -6.67 -2.84
C GLU A 56 16.56 -7.33 -2.15
N ASN A 57 17.74 -7.27 -2.76
CA ASN A 57 18.96 -7.86 -2.20
C ASN A 57 19.33 -7.24 -0.84
N SER A 58 19.17 -5.91 -0.70
CA SER A 58 19.35 -5.24 0.58
C SER A 58 18.36 -5.77 1.63
N LEU A 59 17.07 -5.86 1.30
CA LEU A 59 16.01 -6.33 2.22
C LEU A 59 16.18 -7.79 2.62
N ILE A 60 16.61 -8.65 1.69
CA ILE A 60 16.93 -10.06 1.95
C ILE A 60 18.08 -10.16 2.97
N SER A 61 19.13 -9.35 2.81
CA SER A 61 20.28 -9.36 3.73
C SER A 61 19.94 -8.94 5.16
N MET A 62 18.88 -8.13 5.34
CA MET A 62 18.45 -7.66 6.65
C MET A 62 17.72 -8.74 7.46
N SER A 63 16.91 -9.56 6.78
CA SER A 63 16.16 -10.68 7.35
C SER A 63 15.36 -10.34 8.63
N SER A 64 14.72 -9.17 8.67
CA SER A 64 13.82 -8.77 9.77
C SER A 64 12.36 -8.86 9.34
N PRO A 65 11.39 -8.95 10.28
CA PRO A 65 9.96 -8.95 9.92
C PRO A 65 9.58 -7.75 9.03
N LEU A 66 10.07 -6.56 9.37
CA LEU A 66 9.82 -5.35 8.59
C LEU A 66 10.51 -5.40 7.22
N SER A 67 11.72 -5.96 7.10
CA SER A 67 12.37 -6.11 5.79
C SER A 67 11.66 -7.15 4.91
N GLN A 68 11.05 -8.18 5.50
CA GLN A 68 10.23 -9.16 4.79
C GLN A 68 8.92 -8.54 4.26
N TYR A 69 8.28 -7.67 5.06
CA TYR A 69 7.15 -6.86 4.60
C TYR A 69 7.53 -6.02 3.36
N TRP A 70 8.62 -5.26 3.47
CA TRP A 70 9.07 -4.40 2.37
C TRP A 70 9.56 -5.19 1.15
N LEU A 71 10.11 -6.39 1.35
CA LEU A 71 10.50 -7.28 0.26
C LEU A 71 9.26 -7.73 -0.53
N ALA A 72 8.18 -8.11 0.15
CA ALA A 72 6.92 -8.45 -0.51
C ALA A 72 6.33 -7.25 -1.26
N TYR A 73 6.39 -6.05 -0.67
CA TYR A 73 5.96 -4.81 -1.31
C TYR A 73 6.79 -4.46 -2.57
N ALA A 74 8.11 -4.66 -2.53
CA ALA A 74 8.97 -4.49 -3.72
C ALA A 74 8.63 -5.50 -4.82
N ARG A 75 8.37 -6.75 -4.45
CA ARG A 75 7.95 -7.82 -5.37
C ARG A 75 6.58 -7.57 -5.99
N TYR A 76 5.65 -6.94 -5.26
CA TYR A 76 4.38 -6.48 -5.82
C TYR A 76 4.60 -5.52 -6.99
N TYR A 77 5.41 -4.47 -6.84
CA TYR A 77 5.70 -3.55 -7.94
C TYR A 77 6.51 -4.19 -9.08
N LYS A 78 7.48 -5.06 -8.75
CA LYS A 78 8.21 -5.83 -9.76
C LYS A 78 7.27 -6.70 -10.59
N SER A 79 6.27 -7.31 -9.95
CA SER A 79 5.23 -8.07 -10.64
C SER A 79 4.39 -7.19 -11.57
N ILE A 80 4.00 -5.99 -11.13
CA ILE A 80 3.29 -5.01 -11.98
C ILE A 80 4.13 -4.65 -13.21
N TYR A 81 5.42 -4.39 -13.03
CA TYR A 81 6.31 -4.11 -14.15
C TYR A 81 6.30 -5.23 -15.19
N PHE A 82 6.52 -6.49 -14.77
CA PHE A 82 6.53 -7.61 -15.72
C PHE A 82 5.21 -7.79 -16.45
N LEU A 83 4.08 -7.59 -15.78
CA LEU A 83 2.77 -7.60 -16.42
C LEU A 83 2.67 -6.53 -17.51
N LYS A 84 3.07 -5.29 -17.19
CA LYS A 84 3.02 -4.16 -18.11
C LYS A 84 3.97 -4.31 -19.30
N MET A 85 5.07 -5.04 -19.13
CA MET A 85 5.99 -5.41 -20.21
C MET A 85 5.51 -6.64 -21.01
N GLY A 86 4.32 -7.18 -20.73
CA GLY A 86 3.74 -8.32 -21.45
C GLY A 86 4.22 -9.69 -20.95
N ASN A 87 5.03 -9.76 -19.89
CA ASN A 87 5.51 -11.01 -19.31
C ASN A 87 4.60 -11.49 -18.16
N LYS A 88 3.45 -12.04 -18.54
CA LYS A 88 2.42 -12.52 -17.61
C LYS A 88 2.91 -13.63 -16.67
N GLU A 89 3.66 -14.60 -17.19
CA GLU A 89 4.15 -15.74 -16.40
C GLU A 89 5.13 -15.31 -15.32
N GLN A 90 6.08 -14.43 -15.66
CA GLN A 90 7.03 -13.92 -14.67
C GLN A 90 6.33 -13.07 -13.60
N SER A 91 5.36 -12.25 -14.01
CA SER A 91 4.52 -11.48 -13.09
C SER A 91 3.80 -12.40 -12.09
N LYS A 92 3.08 -13.40 -12.60
CA LYS A 92 2.38 -14.40 -11.79
C LYS A 92 3.32 -15.10 -10.80
N LYS A 93 4.48 -15.56 -11.27
CA LYS A 93 5.47 -16.24 -10.41
C LYS A 93 5.93 -15.34 -9.26
N ILE A 94 6.33 -14.10 -9.55
CA ILE A 94 6.85 -13.17 -8.54
C ILE A 94 5.80 -12.86 -7.47
N VAL A 95 4.55 -12.59 -7.88
CA VAL A 95 3.51 -12.30 -6.89
C VAL A 95 3.15 -13.53 -6.06
N GLN A 96 3.14 -14.73 -6.66
CA GLN A 96 2.86 -15.96 -5.93
C GLN A 96 3.95 -16.25 -4.89
N ASP A 97 5.22 -16.13 -5.26
CA ASP A 97 6.35 -16.32 -4.35
C ASP A 97 6.29 -15.36 -3.15
N ALA A 98 5.82 -14.13 -3.37
CA ALA A 98 5.66 -13.13 -2.31
C ALA A 98 4.41 -13.35 -1.45
N ILE A 99 3.29 -13.80 -2.03
CA ILE A 99 2.10 -14.25 -1.30
C ILE A 99 2.49 -15.40 -0.36
N ASP A 100 3.17 -16.42 -0.88
CA ASP A 100 3.57 -17.60 -0.10
C ASP A 100 4.54 -17.23 1.05
N ALA A 101 5.41 -16.24 0.83
CA ALA A 101 6.31 -15.73 1.86
C ALA A 101 5.54 -14.99 2.97
N LEU A 102 4.62 -14.08 2.60
CA LEU A 102 3.78 -13.36 3.56
C LEU A 102 2.85 -14.31 4.32
N ASP A 103 2.28 -15.31 3.65
CA ASP A 103 1.36 -16.27 4.25
C ASP A 103 2.03 -17.14 5.32
N LYS A 104 3.36 -17.32 5.25
CA LYS A 104 4.15 -18.03 6.26
C LYS A 104 4.55 -17.16 7.46
N LEU A 105 4.37 -15.84 7.40
CA LEU A 105 4.65 -14.97 8.56
C LEU A 105 3.68 -15.29 9.69
N ASN A 106 4.21 -15.42 10.92
CA ASN A 106 3.41 -15.64 12.11
C ASN A 106 4.10 -15.01 13.34
N PRO A 107 3.41 -14.17 14.14
CA PRO A 107 2.05 -13.65 13.92
C PRO A 107 1.98 -12.69 12.72
N LYS A 108 0.82 -12.62 12.05
CA LYS A 108 0.51 -11.54 11.10
C LYS A 108 -0.21 -10.43 11.83
N GLY A 109 0.31 -9.21 11.74
CA GLY A 109 -0.38 -8.01 12.18
C GLY A 109 -1.37 -7.50 11.14
N SER A 110 -2.02 -6.39 11.47
CA SER A 110 -2.95 -5.72 10.56
C SER A 110 -2.30 -5.32 9.23
N GLU A 111 -1.03 -4.90 9.26
CA GLU A 111 -0.27 -4.49 8.07
C GLU A 111 0.04 -5.67 7.14
N GLU A 112 0.56 -6.76 7.69
CA GLU A 112 0.89 -7.96 6.91
C GLU A 112 -0.36 -8.55 6.26
N LEU A 113 -1.48 -8.56 6.96
CA LEU A 113 -2.78 -9.01 6.41
C LEU A 113 -3.27 -8.10 5.28
N ALA A 114 -3.13 -6.78 5.41
CA ALA A 114 -3.51 -5.85 4.36
C ALA A 114 -2.65 -6.02 3.10
N LEU A 115 -1.33 -6.16 3.26
CA LEU A 115 -0.42 -6.38 2.15
C LEU A 115 -0.67 -7.74 1.48
N LEU A 116 -0.86 -8.80 2.26
CA LEU A 116 -1.20 -10.12 1.75
C LEU A 116 -2.49 -10.07 0.92
N ALA A 117 -3.53 -9.41 1.44
CA ALA A 117 -4.79 -9.23 0.73
C ALA A 117 -4.63 -8.42 -0.56
N LEU A 118 -3.80 -7.36 -0.56
CA LEU A 118 -3.51 -6.58 -1.77
C LEU A 118 -2.89 -7.47 -2.87
N MET A 119 -1.88 -8.26 -2.51
CA MET A 119 -1.19 -9.13 -3.47
C MET A 119 -2.09 -10.26 -3.98
N GLN A 120 -2.92 -10.83 -3.10
CA GLN A 120 -3.96 -11.78 -3.48
C GLN A 120 -4.98 -11.14 -4.44
N SER A 121 -5.41 -9.90 -4.18
CA SER A 121 -6.33 -9.17 -5.07
C SER A 121 -5.73 -9.00 -6.46
N TYR A 122 -4.48 -8.55 -6.52
CA TYR A 122 -3.74 -8.45 -7.78
C TYR A 122 -3.61 -9.81 -8.49
N SER A 123 -3.41 -10.90 -7.76
CA SER A 123 -3.26 -12.24 -8.34
C SER A 123 -4.53 -12.79 -9.01
N ILE A 124 -5.71 -12.22 -8.71
CA ILE A 124 -7.00 -12.66 -9.27
C ILE A 124 -6.99 -12.64 -10.80
N GLN A 125 -6.32 -11.66 -11.42
CA GLN A 125 -6.22 -11.55 -12.88
C GLN A 125 -5.48 -12.74 -13.55
N PHE A 126 -4.77 -13.56 -12.77
CA PHE A 126 -4.09 -14.77 -13.25
C PHE A 126 -4.92 -16.04 -13.07
N SER A 127 -6.15 -15.92 -12.58
CA SER A 127 -7.09 -17.01 -12.38
C SER A 127 -8.42 -16.74 -13.06
N SER A 128 -9.28 -17.76 -13.12
CA SER A 128 -10.59 -17.68 -13.77
C SER A 128 -11.62 -18.54 -13.05
N GLY A 129 -12.90 -18.29 -13.35
CA GLY A 129 -14.02 -19.06 -12.83
C GLY A 129 -14.02 -19.20 -11.30
N MET A 130 -14.19 -20.42 -10.81
CA MET A 130 -14.24 -20.73 -9.39
C MET A 130 -12.95 -20.34 -8.65
N GLY A 131 -11.78 -20.49 -9.27
CA GLY A 131 -10.50 -20.12 -8.67
C GLY A 131 -10.40 -18.63 -8.35
N ALA A 132 -10.88 -17.78 -9.25
CA ALA A 132 -10.96 -16.33 -9.01
C ALA A 132 -11.92 -15.99 -7.85
N GLY A 133 -13.06 -16.69 -7.77
CA GLY A 133 -14.01 -16.54 -6.66
C GLY A 133 -13.42 -16.92 -5.30
N ILE A 134 -12.72 -18.05 -5.21
CA ILE A 134 -12.03 -18.50 -3.99
C ILE A 134 -10.98 -17.48 -3.55
N MET A 135 -10.19 -16.94 -4.49
CA MET A 135 -9.20 -15.92 -4.15
C MET A 135 -9.85 -14.62 -3.69
N SER A 136 -10.91 -14.15 -4.35
CA SER A 136 -11.65 -12.95 -3.91
C SER A 136 -12.21 -13.11 -2.49
N ALA A 137 -12.69 -14.31 -2.13
CA ALA A 137 -13.11 -14.61 -0.76
C ALA A 137 -11.95 -14.50 0.25
N ARG A 138 -10.77 -15.03 -0.09
CA ARG A 138 -9.55 -14.93 0.75
C ARG A 138 -9.07 -13.49 0.91
N VAL A 139 -9.12 -12.69 -0.16
CA VAL A 139 -8.80 -11.25 -0.10
C VAL A 139 -9.72 -10.55 0.90
N LYS A 140 -11.02 -10.80 0.79
CA LYS A 140 -12.01 -10.24 1.71
C LYS A 140 -11.78 -10.69 3.15
N GLU A 141 -11.44 -11.95 3.37
CA GLU A 141 -11.13 -12.47 4.71
C GLU A 141 -9.92 -11.77 5.32
N ASN A 142 -8.77 -11.76 4.64
CA ASN A 142 -7.55 -11.14 5.13
C ASN A 142 -7.70 -9.63 5.34
N ALA A 143 -8.35 -8.92 4.42
CA ALA A 143 -8.58 -7.49 4.55
C ALA A 143 -9.58 -7.16 5.68
N ASN A 144 -10.59 -8.00 5.92
CA ASN A 144 -11.46 -7.86 7.09
C ASN A 144 -10.71 -8.09 8.40
N GLN A 145 -9.88 -9.14 8.47
CA GLN A 145 -9.07 -9.39 9.66
C GLN A 145 -8.10 -8.22 9.93
N SER A 146 -7.51 -7.63 8.88
CA SER A 146 -6.69 -6.43 8.99
C SER A 146 -7.42 -5.29 9.70
N VAL A 147 -8.65 -4.94 9.27
CA VAL A 147 -9.42 -3.84 9.88
C VAL A 147 -10.06 -4.21 11.23
N ILE A 148 -10.22 -5.50 11.54
CA ILE A 148 -10.62 -5.97 12.87
C ILE A 148 -9.47 -5.79 13.86
N LEU A 149 -8.24 -6.17 13.48
CA LEU A 149 -7.05 -5.98 14.31
C LEU A 149 -6.69 -4.51 14.49
N ASP A 150 -6.88 -3.70 13.45
CA ASP A 150 -6.71 -2.25 13.53
C ASP A 150 -7.69 -1.51 12.61
N SER A 151 -8.76 -0.96 13.19
CA SER A 151 -9.79 -0.22 12.44
C SER A 151 -9.27 1.07 11.79
N ASN A 152 -8.08 1.54 12.16
CA ASN A 152 -7.43 2.70 11.56
C ASN A 152 -6.43 2.32 10.47
N ASN A 153 -6.23 1.03 10.18
CA ASN A 153 -5.38 0.62 9.07
C ASN A 153 -6.11 0.89 7.74
N ILE A 154 -5.72 1.99 7.10
CA ILE A 154 -6.31 2.42 5.83
C ILE A 154 -6.11 1.40 4.71
N ARG A 155 -5.04 0.59 4.78
CA ARG A 155 -4.66 -0.37 3.74
C ARG A 155 -5.66 -1.51 3.70
N GLY A 156 -6.11 -1.98 4.86
CA GLY A 156 -7.20 -2.97 4.95
C GLY A 156 -8.50 -2.46 4.34
N TRP A 157 -8.90 -1.21 4.66
CA TRP A 157 -10.08 -0.58 4.07
C TRP A 157 -9.96 -0.40 2.55
N TYR A 158 -8.80 0.06 2.08
CA TYR A 158 -8.51 0.18 0.65
C TYR A 158 -8.63 -1.16 -0.06
N VAL A 159 -8.06 -2.24 0.48
CA VAL A 159 -8.10 -3.55 -0.17
C VAL A 159 -9.52 -4.14 -0.17
N LEU A 160 -10.31 -3.91 0.88
CA LEU A 160 -11.73 -4.26 0.89
C LEU A 160 -12.49 -3.57 -0.25
N ALA A 161 -12.25 -2.28 -0.46
CA ALA A 161 -12.84 -1.53 -1.56
C ALA A 161 -12.34 -2.01 -2.93
N ASN A 162 -11.04 -2.26 -3.06
CA ASN A 162 -10.42 -2.75 -4.29
C ASN A 162 -11.04 -4.09 -4.73
N ASN A 163 -11.15 -5.04 -3.81
CA ASN A 163 -11.78 -6.33 -4.10
C ASN A 163 -13.27 -6.18 -4.45
N ASP A 164 -14.02 -5.35 -3.74
CA ASP A 164 -15.44 -5.12 -4.04
C ASP A 164 -15.63 -4.44 -5.40
N TYR A 165 -14.76 -3.49 -5.76
CA TYR A 165 -14.81 -2.76 -7.02
C TYR A 165 -14.56 -3.66 -8.24
N TYR A 166 -13.56 -4.53 -8.17
CA TYR A 166 -13.24 -5.46 -9.26
C TYR A 166 -14.10 -6.73 -9.28
N THR A 167 -14.89 -6.97 -8.24
CA THR A 167 -15.87 -8.07 -8.25
C THR A 167 -17.02 -7.74 -9.21
N PRO A 168 -17.37 -8.63 -10.17
CA PRO A 168 -18.48 -8.37 -11.08
C PRO A 168 -19.81 -8.15 -10.35
N LYS A 169 -20.64 -7.22 -10.85
CA LYS A 169 -21.93 -6.84 -10.24
C LYS A 169 -22.88 -8.03 -10.03
N GLN A 170 -22.89 -9.01 -10.94
CA GLN A 170 -23.70 -10.23 -10.82
C GLN A 170 -23.32 -11.10 -9.60
N PHE A 171 -22.09 -10.97 -9.09
CA PHE A 171 -21.63 -11.61 -7.86
C PHE A 171 -21.72 -10.69 -6.64
N GLY A 172 -22.36 -9.52 -6.79
CA GLY A 172 -22.62 -8.58 -5.71
C GLY A 172 -21.53 -7.54 -5.48
N GLY A 173 -20.54 -7.43 -6.36
CA GLY A 173 -19.50 -6.39 -6.26
C GLY A 173 -20.03 -4.98 -6.54
N GLY A 174 -19.24 -3.98 -6.16
CA GLY A 174 -19.53 -2.56 -6.33
C GLY A 174 -20.44 -1.94 -5.26
N LYS A 175 -20.92 -2.72 -4.27
CA LYS A 175 -21.94 -2.28 -3.29
C LYS A 175 -21.37 -1.49 -2.12
N LYS A 176 -20.13 -1.78 -1.72
CA LYS A 176 -19.46 -1.21 -0.55
C LYS A 176 -18.23 -0.36 -0.88
N VAL A 177 -17.88 -0.26 -2.17
CA VAL A 177 -16.74 0.54 -2.66
C VAL A 177 -16.73 1.95 -2.07
N GLU A 178 -17.83 2.70 -2.19
CA GLU A 178 -17.91 4.08 -1.69
C GLU A 178 -17.72 4.14 -0.17
N GLU A 179 -18.42 3.29 0.59
CA GLU A 179 -18.34 3.22 2.05
C GLU A 179 -16.89 2.97 2.52
N TYR A 180 -16.25 1.95 1.97
CA TYR A 180 -14.90 1.55 2.34
C TYR A 180 -13.85 2.60 1.93
N LEU A 181 -13.99 3.23 0.76
CA LEU A 181 -13.05 4.26 0.32
C LEU A 181 -13.21 5.57 1.09
N LEU A 182 -14.45 5.99 1.37
CA LEU A 182 -14.69 7.14 2.24
C LEU A 182 -14.11 6.90 3.64
N LYS A 183 -14.24 5.68 4.17
CA LYS A 183 -13.59 5.29 5.42
C LYS A 183 -12.07 5.39 5.31
N ALA A 184 -11.45 4.82 4.27
CA ALA A 184 -10.00 4.86 4.09
C ALA A 184 -9.44 6.29 4.02
N ILE A 185 -10.04 7.18 3.22
CA ILE A 185 -9.53 8.56 3.07
C ILE A 185 -9.78 9.43 4.31
N SER A 186 -10.76 9.07 5.16
CA SER A 186 -11.05 9.78 6.41
C SER A 186 -9.97 9.58 7.49
N LEU A 187 -9.19 8.51 7.39
CA LEU A 187 -8.18 8.11 8.37
C LEU A 187 -6.79 8.71 8.05
N PRO A 188 -5.91 8.91 9.05
CA PRO A 188 -4.51 9.28 8.79
C PRO A 188 -3.74 8.11 8.17
N GLU A 189 -2.75 8.38 7.33
CA GLU A 189 -1.89 7.35 6.72
C GLU A 189 -1.17 6.49 7.76
N GLN A 190 -0.78 7.13 8.86
CA GLN A 190 -0.17 6.50 10.01
C GLN A 190 -0.72 7.14 11.29
N LYS A 191 -0.96 6.33 12.33
CA LYS A 191 -1.33 6.84 13.66
C LYS A 191 -0.22 7.72 14.25
N ILE A 192 1.02 7.26 14.10
CA ILE A 192 2.24 7.96 14.51
C ILE A 192 3.14 7.98 13.30
N LYS A 193 3.60 9.16 12.90
CA LYS A 193 4.49 9.31 11.75
C LYS A 193 5.76 8.51 11.99
N ASN A 194 6.04 7.56 11.11
CA ASN A 194 7.20 6.69 11.20
C ASN A 194 7.75 6.42 9.78
N PRO A 195 9.03 6.76 9.52
CA PRO A 195 9.62 6.73 8.19
C PRO A 195 9.93 5.32 7.66
N VAL A 196 9.84 4.29 8.50
CA VAL A 196 10.07 2.88 8.13
C VAL A 196 8.80 2.04 8.13
N MET A 197 7.72 2.53 8.74
CA MET A 197 6.40 1.89 8.69
C MET A 197 5.67 2.28 7.40
N PRO A 198 4.71 1.47 6.94
CA PRO A 198 4.07 1.73 5.66
C PRO A 198 3.18 2.97 5.73
N SER A 199 2.92 3.63 4.60
CA SER A 199 2.00 4.77 4.48
C SER A 199 1.21 4.77 3.17
N TRP A 200 1.39 3.75 2.32
CA TRP A 200 0.66 3.55 1.06
C TRP A 200 -0.85 3.40 1.28
N GLY A 201 -1.65 3.48 0.22
CA GLY A 201 -3.07 3.13 0.25
C GLY A 201 -4.02 4.33 0.32
N LYS A 202 -3.62 5.49 0.85
CA LYS A 202 -4.53 6.66 0.91
C LYS A 202 -4.70 7.30 -0.45
N ASN A 203 -3.60 7.57 -1.14
CA ASN A 203 -3.59 8.01 -2.53
C ASN A 203 -4.28 6.99 -3.46
N ASP A 204 -4.04 5.69 -3.24
CA ASP A 204 -4.71 4.62 -3.98
C ASP A 204 -6.23 4.61 -3.75
N ALA A 205 -6.67 4.87 -2.50
CA ALA A 205 -8.08 4.99 -2.18
C ALA A 205 -8.73 6.22 -2.84
N TYR A 206 -8.03 7.36 -2.88
CA TYR A 206 -8.48 8.53 -3.64
C TYR A 206 -8.63 8.20 -5.13
N TYR A 207 -7.60 7.59 -5.73
CA TYR A 207 -7.62 7.18 -7.14
C TYR A 207 -8.81 6.26 -7.45
N LEU A 208 -9.02 5.23 -6.62
CA LEU A 208 -10.09 4.27 -6.84
C LEU A 208 -11.48 4.91 -6.63
N LEU A 209 -11.61 5.87 -5.71
CA LEU A 209 -12.89 6.55 -5.46
C LEU A 209 -13.27 7.47 -6.63
N ILE A 210 -12.28 8.16 -7.21
CA ILE A 210 -12.47 8.95 -8.43
C ILE A 210 -12.91 8.04 -9.58
N SER A 211 -12.22 6.89 -9.76
CA SER A 211 -12.59 5.88 -10.75
C SER A 211 -14.02 5.39 -10.57
N PHE A 212 -14.38 5.02 -9.34
CA PHE A 212 -15.70 4.52 -9.00
C PHE A 212 -16.80 5.52 -9.32
N TYR A 213 -16.64 6.79 -8.94
CA TYR A 213 -17.64 7.81 -9.26
C TYR A 213 -17.73 8.08 -10.77
N ILE A 214 -16.60 8.07 -11.48
CA ILE A 214 -16.58 8.17 -12.95
C ILE A 214 -17.39 7.04 -13.59
N ASP A 215 -17.14 5.81 -13.19
CA ASP A 215 -17.76 4.62 -13.80
C ASP A 215 -19.27 4.53 -13.52
N ASN A 216 -19.72 5.17 -12.43
CA ASN A 216 -21.13 5.29 -12.09
C ASN A 216 -21.76 6.61 -12.56
N GLY A 217 -21.04 7.43 -13.33
CA GLY A 217 -21.54 8.67 -13.92
C GLY A 217 -21.67 9.85 -12.96
N ASP A 218 -21.23 9.74 -11.71
CA ASP A 218 -21.27 10.82 -10.72
C ASP A 218 -20.03 11.73 -10.84
N LEU A 219 -19.97 12.47 -11.94
CA LEU A 219 -18.84 13.37 -12.25
C LEU A 219 -18.68 14.49 -11.21
N LYS A 220 -19.76 14.88 -10.52
CA LYS A 220 -19.73 15.90 -9.48
C LYS A 220 -18.96 15.40 -8.25
N LYS A 221 -19.29 14.20 -7.76
CA LYS A 221 -18.51 13.58 -6.67
C LYS A 221 -17.07 13.28 -7.11
N ALA A 222 -16.88 12.80 -8.33
CA ALA A 222 -15.55 12.52 -8.86
C ALA A 222 -14.66 13.78 -8.87
N LYS A 223 -15.16 14.92 -9.39
CA LYS A 223 -14.43 16.20 -9.42
C LYS A 223 -14.09 16.68 -8.00
N LYS A 224 -15.04 16.55 -7.06
CA LYS A 224 -14.80 16.89 -5.64
C LYS A 224 -13.63 16.09 -5.05
N ILE A 225 -13.68 14.76 -5.16
CA ILE A 225 -12.63 13.89 -4.64
C ILE A 225 -11.29 14.14 -5.35
N PHE A 226 -11.30 14.36 -6.66
CA PHE A 226 -10.09 14.72 -7.41
C PHE A 226 -9.46 16.02 -6.89
N THR A 227 -10.25 17.07 -6.63
CA THR A 227 -9.74 18.33 -6.06
C THR A 227 -9.11 18.12 -4.68
N GLU A 228 -9.75 17.33 -3.81
CA GLU A 228 -9.20 16.98 -2.50
C GLU A 228 -7.89 16.19 -2.63
N ALA A 229 -7.86 15.18 -3.50
CA ALA A 229 -6.69 14.34 -3.76
C ALA A 229 -5.52 15.17 -4.30
N LYS A 230 -5.75 16.09 -5.24
CA LYS A 230 -4.72 16.98 -5.80
C LYS A 230 -4.09 17.94 -4.78
N LYS A 231 -4.85 18.34 -3.75
CA LYS A 231 -4.32 19.16 -2.66
C LYS A 231 -3.34 18.39 -1.78
N LEU A 232 -3.60 17.09 -1.57
CA LEU A 232 -2.78 16.23 -0.71
C LEU A 232 -1.61 15.59 -1.47
N TYR A 233 -1.83 15.23 -2.73
CA TYR A 233 -0.90 14.48 -3.57
C TYR A 233 -0.74 15.18 -4.95
N PRO A 234 -0.16 16.39 -4.99
CA PRO A 234 -0.05 17.16 -6.23
C PRO A 234 0.75 16.43 -7.32
N ASP A 235 1.75 15.63 -6.93
CA ASP A 235 2.68 14.97 -7.85
C ASP A 235 2.38 13.47 -8.06
N ASP A 236 1.28 12.96 -7.50
CA ASP A 236 0.93 11.54 -7.65
C ASP A 236 0.56 11.22 -9.10
N TYR A 237 1.32 10.30 -9.70
CA TYR A 237 1.18 9.92 -11.10
C TYR A 237 -0.22 9.38 -11.44
N MET A 238 -0.83 8.59 -10.54
CA MET A 238 -2.10 7.91 -10.79
C MET A 238 -3.27 8.88 -10.68
N ILE A 239 -3.28 9.75 -9.65
CA ILE A 239 -4.27 10.81 -9.50
C ILE A 239 -4.21 11.77 -10.69
N ASN A 240 -3.00 12.10 -11.16
CA ASN A 240 -2.79 13.01 -12.29
C ASN A 240 -3.31 12.46 -13.63
N GLN A 241 -3.59 11.16 -13.75
CA GLN A 241 -4.25 10.61 -14.95
C GLN A 241 -5.65 11.20 -15.18
N TYR A 242 -6.31 11.71 -14.14
CA TYR A 242 -7.64 12.34 -14.25
C TYR A 242 -7.59 13.86 -14.52
N ALA A 243 -6.41 14.47 -14.55
CA ALA A 243 -6.30 15.92 -14.67
C ALA A 243 -7.01 16.47 -15.91
N GLU A 244 -6.80 15.87 -17.08
CA GLU A 244 -7.46 16.27 -18.33
C GLU A 244 -8.98 16.19 -18.24
N LYS A 245 -9.51 15.19 -17.54
CA LYS A 245 -10.96 14.95 -17.43
C LYS A 245 -11.69 16.05 -16.65
N PHE A 246 -11.00 16.69 -15.71
CA PHE A 246 -11.57 17.73 -14.86
C PHE A 246 -10.98 19.12 -15.15
N LYS A 247 -10.26 19.28 -16.28
CA LYS A 247 -10.02 20.60 -16.85
C LYS A 247 -11.38 21.20 -17.22
N ASN A 248 -11.62 22.41 -16.71
CA ASN A 248 -12.88 23.18 -16.74
C ASN A 248 -13.80 22.87 -15.55
#